data_AF-A0A963QAV0-F1
#
_entry.id   AF-A0A963QAV0-F1
#
_cell.length_a   1.000
_cell.length_b   1.000
_cell.length_c   1.000
_cell.angle_alpha   90.00
_cell.angle_beta   90.00
_cell.angle_gamma   90.00
#
_symmetry.space_group_name_H-M   'P 1'
#
loop_
_entity.id
_entity.type
_entity.pdbx_description
1 polymer ?
#
loop_
_entity_poly.entity_id
_entity_poly.type
_entity_poly.pdbx_seq_one_letter_code
_entity_poly.pdbx_strand_id
1 'polypeptide(L)'
;MAPSPALSYAPDLDLTRDALASSTLNHGLMVLGERWTMAVMMGAFTGVNRFDDWQTRLGIPRPTLANRLKTLVALGLMRQRVYQERPRRMAYHLTAAGMKLYPHVLMVWLWEQRWGSRRSQ
;
A
#
# COMPACT_ATOMS: atom_id res chain seq x y z
N MET A 1 45.48 -21.10 16.61
CA MET A 1 44.42 -20.13 16.29
C MET A 1 43.39 -20.86 15.45
N ALA A 2 42.32 -21.36 16.07
CA ALA A 2 41.27 -22.11 15.37
C ALA A 2 40.31 -21.11 14.67
N PRO A 3 39.86 -21.38 13.43
CA PRO A 3 38.90 -20.50 12.76
C PRO A 3 37.53 -20.58 13.48
N SER A 4 36.96 -19.41 13.80
CA SER A 4 35.58 -19.32 14.29
C SER A 4 34.62 -20.03 13.32
N PRO A 5 33.65 -20.82 13.82
CA PRO A 5 32.61 -21.35 12.95
C PRO A 5 31.80 -20.17 12.43
N ALA A 6 31.83 -19.95 11.11
CA ALA A 6 30.87 -19.09 10.46
C ALA A 6 29.49 -19.65 10.83
N LEU A 7 28.72 -18.90 11.62
CA LEU A 7 27.33 -19.22 11.91
C LEU A 7 26.63 -19.33 10.56
N SER A 8 26.37 -20.57 10.13
CA SER A 8 25.51 -20.87 9.00
C SER A 8 24.11 -20.44 9.41
N TYR A 9 23.78 -19.17 9.19
CA TYR A 9 22.41 -18.71 9.17
C TYR A 9 21.78 -19.23 7.89
N ALA A 10 21.48 -20.52 7.88
CA ALA A 10 20.46 -21.06 6.99
C ALA A 10 19.15 -20.80 7.75
N PRO A 11 18.38 -19.75 7.41
CA PRO A 11 17.09 -19.55 8.05
C PRO A 11 16.29 -20.82 7.80
N ASP A 12 15.76 -21.40 8.87
CA ASP A 12 14.78 -22.48 8.75
C ASP A 12 13.58 -21.89 8.01
N LEU A 13 13.50 -22.20 6.71
CA LEU A 13 12.53 -21.59 5.81
C LEU A 13 11.11 -22.00 6.18
N ASP A 14 10.91 -23.13 6.85
CA ASP A 14 9.59 -23.59 7.27
C ASP A 14 9.14 -22.82 8.53
N LEU A 15 10.02 -22.64 9.51
CA LEU A 15 9.74 -21.74 10.66
C LEU A 15 9.53 -20.29 10.21
N THR A 16 10.33 -19.82 9.25
CA THR A 16 10.18 -18.48 8.68
C THR A 16 8.85 -18.38 7.93
N ARG A 17 8.46 -19.40 7.18
CA ARG A 17 7.20 -19.45 6.42
C ARG A 17 5.97 -19.45 7.34
N ASP A 18 6.01 -20.22 8.42
CA ASP A 18 4.91 -20.30 9.40
C ASP A 18 4.78 -19.01 10.22
N ALA A 19 5.92 -18.42 10.61
CA ALA A 19 5.95 -17.10 11.22
C ALA A 19 5.44 -16.02 10.25
N LEU A 20 5.83 -16.06 8.97
CA LEU A 20 5.32 -15.14 7.96
C LEU A 20 3.82 -15.30 7.73
N ALA A 21 3.31 -16.53 7.66
CA ALA A 21 1.90 -16.82 7.39
C ALA A 21 0.96 -16.39 8.52
N SER A 22 1.41 -16.50 9.78
CA SER A 22 0.64 -16.15 10.97
C SER A 22 0.89 -14.73 11.50
N SER A 23 1.94 -14.05 11.03
CA SER A 23 2.35 -12.72 11.52
C SER A 23 1.53 -11.55 10.97
N THR A 24 1.65 -10.40 11.64
CA THR A 24 1.17 -9.09 11.19
C THR A 24 1.66 -8.70 9.80
N LEU A 25 2.74 -9.32 9.30
CA LEU A 25 3.24 -9.13 7.94
C LEU A 25 2.27 -9.68 6.89
N ASN A 26 1.65 -10.85 7.12
CA ASN A 26 0.65 -11.39 6.20
C ASN A 26 -0.53 -10.42 6.06
N HIS A 27 -1.04 -9.90 7.19
CA HIS A 27 -2.11 -8.91 7.17
C HIS A 27 -1.70 -7.63 6.42
N GLY A 28 -0.48 -7.12 6.67
CA GLY A 28 0.06 -5.97 5.93
C GLY A 28 0.18 -6.22 4.42
N LEU A 29 0.63 -7.41 4.03
CA LEU A 29 0.75 -7.82 2.62
C LEU A 29 -0.62 -8.02 1.97
N MET A 30 -1.63 -8.52 2.67
CA MET A 30 -3.00 -8.61 2.12
C MET A 30 -3.59 -7.23 1.85
N VAL A 31 -3.31 -6.24 2.71
CA VAL A 31 -3.74 -4.85 2.49
C VAL A 31 -2.97 -4.23 1.34
N LEU A 32 -1.64 -4.29 1.38
CA LEU A 32 -0.78 -3.61 0.40
C LEU A 32 -0.85 -4.29 -0.97
N GLY A 33 -0.88 -5.62 -1.01
CA GLY A 33 -0.95 -6.42 -2.24
C GLY A 33 -2.33 -6.41 -2.93
N GLU A 34 -3.30 -5.70 -2.37
CA GLU A 34 -4.56 -5.50 -3.05
C GLU A 34 -4.40 -4.56 -4.25
N ARG A 35 -4.93 -4.99 -5.39
CA ARG A 35 -4.72 -4.36 -6.72
C ARG A 35 -4.86 -2.85 -6.74
N TRP A 36 -5.84 -2.29 -6.05
CA TRP A 36 -6.15 -0.87 -6.10
C TRP A 36 -5.47 -0.05 -5.01
N THR A 37 -4.94 -0.70 -3.98
CA THR A 37 -4.28 -0.03 -2.86
C THR A 37 -3.02 0.71 -3.32
N MET A 38 -2.15 0.08 -4.11
CA MET A 38 -1.01 0.80 -4.70
C MET A 38 -1.45 1.98 -5.57
N ALA A 39 -2.48 1.80 -6.42
CA ALA A 39 -2.95 2.86 -7.31
C ALA A 39 -3.48 4.08 -6.53
N VAL A 40 -4.27 3.84 -5.47
CA VAL A 40 -4.79 4.89 -4.60
C VAL A 40 -3.65 5.60 -3.85
N MET A 41 -2.69 4.84 -3.30
CA MET A 41 -1.52 5.39 -2.61
C MET A 41 -0.65 6.25 -3.55
N MET A 42 -0.37 5.76 -4.77
CA MET A 42 0.34 6.52 -5.81
C MET A 42 -0.37 7.84 -6.16
N GLY A 43 -1.70 7.79 -6.33
CA GLY A 43 -2.51 8.99 -6.49
C GLY A 43 -2.35 9.96 -5.31
N ALA A 44 -2.40 9.44 -4.08
CA ALA A 44 -2.26 10.27 -2.87
C ALA A 44 -0.87 10.93 -2.76
N PHE A 45 0.20 10.20 -3.10
CA PHE A 45 1.56 10.75 -3.11
C PHE A 45 1.77 11.85 -4.13
N THR A 46 0.99 11.85 -5.23
CA THR A 46 0.98 12.90 -6.25
C THR A 46 -0.02 14.03 -5.97
N GLY A 47 -0.61 14.05 -4.77
CA GLY A 47 -1.49 15.12 -4.30
C GLY A 47 -2.99 14.90 -4.56
N VAL A 48 -3.39 13.78 -5.15
CA VAL A 48 -4.82 13.44 -5.28
C VAL A 48 -5.41 13.26 -3.89
N ASN A 49 -6.46 14.01 -3.59
CA ASN A 49 -7.11 13.95 -2.28
C ASN A 49 -8.65 13.93 -2.36
N ARG A 50 -9.26 14.14 -3.53
CA ARG A 50 -10.72 14.10 -3.70
C ARG A 50 -11.16 12.79 -4.34
N PHE A 51 -12.31 12.30 -3.89
CA PHE A 51 -12.89 11.04 -4.37
C PHE A 51 -13.05 10.99 -5.89
N ASP A 52 -13.62 12.05 -6.48
CA ASP A 52 -13.87 12.09 -7.92
C ASP A 52 -12.57 12.18 -8.73
N ASP A 53 -11.52 12.84 -8.21
CA ASP A 53 -10.21 12.92 -8.88
C ASP A 53 -9.57 11.53 -9.01
N TRP A 54 -9.70 10.66 -7.99
CA TRP A 54 -9.26 9.26 -8.09
C TRP A 54 -10.06 8.48 -9.12
N GLN A 55 -11.37 8.69 -9.21
CA GLN A 55 -12.19 8.00 -10.22
C GLN A 55 -11.80 8.40 -11.63
N THR A 56 -11.64 9.70 -11.88
CA THR A 56 -11.25 10.21 -13.20
C THR A 56 -9.86 9.73 -13.59
N ARG A 57 -8.90 9.70 -12.66
CA ARG A 57 -7.51 9.34 -12.96
C ARG A 57 -7.26 7.83 -13.06
N LEU A 58 -7.91 7.04 -12.20
CA LEU A 58 -7.60 5.61 -12.04
C LEU A 58 -8.66 4.68 -12.63
N GLY A 59 -9.83 5.19 -13.03
CA GLY A 59 -10.93 4.36 -13.56
C GLY A 59 -11.47 3.33 -12.56
N ILE A 60 -11.21 3.52 -11.26
CA ILE A 60 -11.60 2.57 -10.22
C ILE A 60 -13.11 2.61 -10.05
N PRO A 61 -13.81 1.45 -10.02
CA PRO A 61 -15.23 1.42 -9.70
C PRO A 61 -15.53 2.11 -8.37
N ARG A 62 -16.56 2.97 -8.33
CA ARG A 62 -16.89 3.80 -7.15
C ARG A 62 -16.96 2.99 -5.84
N PRO A 63 -17.64 1.82 -5.78
CA PRO A 63 -17.73 1.02 -4.55
C PRO A 63 -16.37 0.51 -4.09
N THR A 64 -15.52 0.11 -5.04
CA THR A 64 -14.17 -0.37 -4.77
C THR A 64 -13.31 0.74 -4.19
N LEU A 65 -13.30 1.93 -4.81
CA LEU A 65 -12.55 3.08 -4.30
C LEU A 65 -13.02 3.47 -2.89
N ALA A 66 -14.34 3.50 -2.65
CA ALA A 66 -14.90 3.83 -1.35
C ALA A 66 -14.44 2.83 -0.27
N ASN A 67 -14.48 1.54 -0.57
CA ASN A 67 -14.00 0.51 0.35
C ASN A 67 -12.50 0.66 0.63
N ARG A 68 -11.68 0.93 -0.38
CA ARG A 68 -10.23 1.10 -0.22
C ARG A 68 -9.89 2.31 0.64
N LEU A 69 -10.51 3.46 0.36
CA LEU A 69 -10.30 4.66 1.17
C LEU A 69 -10.76 4.44 2.62
N LYS A 70 -11.87 3.73 2.84
CA LYS A 70 -12.33 3.36 4.19
C LYS A 70 -11.30 2.48 4.91
N THR A 71 -10.75 1.47 4.24
CA THR A 71 -9.69 0.60 4.80
C THR A 71 -8.44 1.41 5.14
N LEU A 72 -7.97 2.27 4.25
CA LEU A 72 -6.78 3.10 4.48
C LEU A 72 -6.97 4.10 5.63
N VAL A 73 -8.19 4.61 5.82
CA VAL A 73 -8.54 5.43 6.98
C VAL A 73 -8.55 4.60 8.26
N ALA A 74 -9.16 3.41 8.24
CA ALA A 74 -9.20 2.52 9.40
C ALA A 74 -7.80 2.06 9.85
N LEU A 75 -6.87 1.89 8.91
CA LEU A 75 -5.47 1.57 9.17
C LEU A 75 -4.62 2.77 9.59
N GLY A 76 -5.21 3.96 9.68
CA GLY A 76 -4.51 5.18 10.06
C GLY A 76 -3.51 5.69 9.01
N LEU A 77 -3.58 5.20 7.76
CA LEU A 77 -2.74 5.65 6.64
C LEU A 77 -3.28 6.91 5.98
N MET A 78 -4.60 7.10 6.04
CA MET A 78 -5.29 8.29 5.57
C MET A 78 -6.19 8.87 6.65
N ARG A 79 -6.50 10.16 6.53
CA ARG A 79 -7.50 10.86 7.35
C ARG A 79 -8.45 11.64 6.45
N GLN A 80 -9.72 11.67 6.84
CA GLN A 80 -10.72 12.51 6.17
C GLN A 80 -10.65 13.94 6.71
N ARG A 81 -10.73 14.91 5.80
CA ARG A 81 -10.83 16.34 6.12
C ARG A 81 -11.97 16.96 5.34
N VAL A 82 -12.84 17.69 6.01
CA VAL A 82 -13.87 18.50 5.35
C VAL A 82 -13.17 19.65 4.61
N TYR A 83 -13.47 19.81 3.33
CA TYR A 83 -13.00 20.96 2.54
C TYR A 83 -14.13 21.88 2.08
N GLN A 84 -15.38 21.43 2.21
CA GLN A 84 -16.58 22.19 1.91
C GLN A 84 -17.68 21.73 2.86
N GLU A 85 -18.40 22.67 3.47
CA GLU A 85 -19.45 22.33 4.45
C GLU A 85 -20.83 22.18 3.82
N ARG A 86 -21.11 22.86 2.71
CA ARG A 86 -22.45 22.89 2.06
C ARG A 86 -22.33 22.81 0.53
N PRO A 87 -22.73 21.68 -0.11
CA PRO A 87 -22.87 20.36 0.50
C PRO A 87 -21.56 19.89 1.15
N ARG A 88 -21.65 19.04 2.17
CA ARG A 88 -20.48 18.53 2.89
C ARG A 88 -19.63 17.67 1.95
N ARG A 89 -18.38 18.08 1.70
CA ARG A 89 -17.42 17.31 0.89
C ARG A 89 -16.16 17.01 1.68
N MET A 90 -15.68 15.77 1.50
CA MET A 90 -14.51 15.23 2.17
C MET A 90 -13.37 15.06 1.20
N ALA A 91 -12.16 15.39 1.66
CA ALA A 91 -10.91 15.01 1.05
C ALA A 91 -10.18 14.02 1.95
N TYR A 92 -9.35 13.17 1.37
CA TYR A 92 -8.54 12.17 2.06
C TYR A 92 -7.08 12.58 1.95
N HIS A 93 -6.44 12.72 3.11
CA HIS A 93 -5.05 13.14 3.20
C HIS A 93 -4.21 12.04 3.83
N LEU A 94 -2.99 11.85 3.33
CA LEU A 94 -2.03 10.96 3.96
C LEU A 94 -1.73 11.42 5.40
N THR A 95 -1.63 10.46 6.29
CA THR A 95 -1.06 10.66 7.62
C THR A 95 0.46 10.54 7.56
N ALA A 96 1.15 10.81 8.69
CA ALA A 96 2.57 10.54 8.80
C ALA A 96 2.89 9.05 8.55
N ALA A 97 2.03 8.13 9.03
CA ALA A 97 2.17 6.70 8.79
C ALA A 97 1.97 6.35 7.31
N GLY A 98 0.94 6.91 6.66
CA GLY A 98 0.72 6.73 5.22
C GLY A 98 1.87 7.24 4.37
N MET A 99 2.49 8.35 4.76
CA MET A 99 3.63 8.92 4.04
C MET A 99 4.88 8.04 4.14
N LYS A 100 5.09 7.34 5.26
CA LYS A 100 6.18 6.38 5.44
C LYS A 100 6.09 5.15 4.54
N LEU A 101 4.93 4.88 3.93
CA LEU A 101 4.79 3.80 2.94
C LEU A 101 5.37 4.15 1.56
N TYR A 102 5.68 5.43 1.29
CA TYR A 102 6.21 5.87 -0.01
C TYR A 102 7.38 5.05 -0.53
N PRO A 103 8.50 4.87 0.21
CA PRO A 103 9.64 4.10 -0.31
C PRO A 103 9.28 2.64 -0.60
N HIS A 104 8.33 2.05 0.13
CA HIS A 104 7.89 0.67 -0.07
C HIS A 104 7.05 0.53 -1.34
N VAL A 105 6.11 1.45 -1.56
CA VAL A 105 5.31 1.49 -2.80
C VAL A 105 6.21 1.76 -4.00
N LEU A 106 7.16 2.69 -3.86
CA LEU A 106 8.13 3.00 -4.90
C LEU A 106 9.00 1.78 -5.25
N MET A 107 9.45 1.02 -4.24
CA MET A 107 10.21 -0.21 -4.45
C MET A 107 9.44 -1.22 -5.30
N VAL A 108 8.17 -1.48 -4.97
CA VAL A 108 7.32 -2.41 -5.76
C VAL A 108 7.14 -1.91 -7.19
N TRP A 109 6.91 -0.60 -7.37
CA TRP A 109 6.74 -0.01 -8.69
C TRP A 109 8.01 -0.07 -9.55
N LEU A 110 9.19 0.17 -8.96
CA LEU A 110 10.47 0.04 -9.65
C LEU A 110 10.74 -1.41 -10.06
N TRP A 111 10.40 -2.35 -9.19
CA TRP A 111 10.47 -3.77 -9.51
C TRP A 111 9.54 -4.14 -10.67
N GLU A 112 8.28 -3.69 -10.64
CA GLU A 112 7.32 -3.91 -11.73
C GLU A 112 7.82 -3.28 -13.05
N GLN A 113 8.39 -2.09 -13.03
CA GLN A 113 8.94 -1.49 -14.26
C GLN A 113 10.09 -2.30 -14.86
N ARG A 114 10.88 -2.97 -14.02
CA ARG A 114 12.07 -3.70 -14.44
C ARG A 114 11.76 -5.13 -14.88
N TRP A 115 10.77 -5.79 -14.26
CA TRP A 115 10.47 -7.21 -14.48
C TRP A 115 8.99 -7.52 -14.77
N GLY A 116 8.09 -6.56 -14.55
CA GLY A 116 6.68 -6.69 -14.89
C GLY A 116 6.51 -6.81 -16.39
N SER A 117 6.13 -8.01 -16.85
CA SER A 117 5.79 -8.23 -18.24
C SER A 117 4.60 -7.34 -18.58
N ARG A 118 4.78 -6.32 -19.43
CA ARG A 118 3.67 -5.66 -20.10
C ARG A 118 2.96 -6.72 -20.95
N ARG A 119 1.97 -7.41 -20.36
CA ARG A 119 0.96 -8.09 -21.16
C ARG A 119 0.10 -6.99 -21.76
N SER A 120 0.56 -6.47 -22.89
CA SER A 120 -0.29 -5.86 -23.89
C SER A 120 -1.34 -6.88 -24.30
N GLN A 121 -2.57 -6.67 -23.85
CA GLN A 121 -3.77 -7.03 -24.60
C GLN A 121 -4.53 -5.74 -24.85
#